data_AF-A0A0D8Y5J4-F1
#
_entry.id   AF-A0A0D8Y5J4-F1
#
_cell.length_a   1.000
_cell.length_b   1.000
_cell.length_c   1.000
_cell.angle_alpha   90.00
_cell.angle_beta   90.00
_cell.angle_gamma   90.00
#
_symmetry.space_group_name_H-M   'P 1'
#
loop_
_entity.id
_entity.type
_entity.pdbx_description
1 polymer ?
#
loop_
_entity_poly.entity_id
_entity_poly.type
_entity_poly.pdbx_seq_one_letter_code
_entity_poly.pdbx_strand_id
1 'polypeptide(L)'
;MRGIEITWIIRNDSVSSVFFDADIAKFFQCRLESGRKEGEKNACVLKRLRYMVDDSLGTRDVESLPGCALGPDWTSSVSFNCNSKGRSLNIIRSVEVHEVTDRKDKVILLLSNGREIQCDLVIWATGVFPTTSIWKDSCEELRTSAADGGILVDDHMCTSLPDVYACGDVCTVSWSFPSTIWKQMRLWTQARQMGEYCARSMVADGRLDVDFCFELFTHTTSFFGYKVVFLGDFKGERQPEGWYTIDRIIEENQFVRCIMYDHRVVGAVLIGETDLEETVENLILNKTDLEKIEQDFLDPQIDIEDYFD
;
A
#
# COMPACT_ATOMS: atom_id res chain seq x y z
N MET A 1 22.09 -8.23 -0.32
CA MET A 1 22.84 -7.38 0.62
C MET A 1 23.41 -8.27 1.72
N ARG A 2 24.74 -8.33 1.88
CA ARG A 2 25.43 -9.04 2.98
C ARG A 2 26.25 -8.00 3.74
N GLY A 3 26.48 -8.20 5.04
CA GLY A 3 27.29 -7.30 5.86
C GLY A 3 26.59 -5.99 6.25
N ILE A 4 25.25 -5.96 6.28
CA ILE A 4 24.50 -4.75 6.65
C ILE A 4 23.80 -4.98 7.97
N GLU A 5 23.89 -3.99 8.85
CA GLU A 5 23.01 -3.84 10.00
C GLU A 5 21.80 -2.99 9.60
N ILE A 6 20.61 -3.54 9.78
CA ILE A 6 19.36 -2.86 9.47
C ILE A 6 18.65 -2.56 10.78
N THR A 7 18.38 -1.29 11.03
CA THR A 7 17.48 -0.89 12.12
C THR A 7 16.18 -0.36 11.53
N TRP A 8 15.06 -0.99 11.88
CA TRP A 8 13.73 -0.52 11.55
C TRP A 8 13.15 0.25 12.72
N ILE A 9 12.74 1.49 12.45
CA ILE A 9 12.13 2.40 13.41
C ILE A 9 10.67 2.54 13.00
N ILE A 10 9.76 2.13 13.88
CA ILE A 10 8.33 2.05 13.58
C ILE A 10 7.57 2.85 14.64
N ARG A 11 6.76 3.79 14.16
CA ARG A 11 5.89 4.63 15.01
C ARG A 11 4.88 3.81 15.81
N ASN A 12 4.41 2.73 15.22
CA ASN A 12 3.36 1.90 15.79
C ASN A 12 3.93 0.70 16.56
N ASP A 13 3.04 -0.04 17.19
CA ASP A 13 3.30 -1.27 17.96
C ASP A 13 3.75 -2.46 17.10
N SER A 14 3.34 -2.53 15.83
CA SER A 14 3.74 -3.59 14.91
C SER A 14 4.25 -3.03 13.57
N VAL A 15 5.13 -3.79 12.90
CA VAL A 15 5.72 -3.47 11.59
C VAL A 15 4.65 -3.24 10.52
N SER A 16 3.48 -3.82 10.72
CA SER A 16 2.43 -3.89 9.73
C SER A 16 1.10 -3.38 10.21
N SER A 17 1.01 -2.70 11.36
CA SER A 17 -0.25 -2.19 11.92
C SER A 17 -1.02 -1.23 11.00
N VAL A 18 -0.33 -0.65 10.02
CA VAL A 18 -0.96 0.14 8.96
C VAL A 18 -1.85 -0.71 8.05
N PHE A 19 -1.52 -1.99 7.86
CA PHE A 19 -2.19 -2.91 6.94
C PHE A 19 -2.88 -4.09 7.61
N PHE A 20 -2.36 -4.53 8.76
CA PHE A 20 -2.65 -5.80 9.40
C PHE A 20 -2.82 -5.58 10.90
N ASP A 21 -3.75 -6.27 11.53
CA ASP A 21 -3.82 -6.34 12.99
C ASP A 21 -2.70 -7.21 13.61
N ALA A 22 -2.77 -7.39 14.93
CA ALA A 22 -1.76 -8.09 15.71
C ALA A 22 -1.60 -9.57 15.31
N ASP A 23 -2.67 -10.25 14.89
CA ASP A 23 -2.62 -11.69 14.57
C ASP A 23 -1.86 -11.92 13.28
N ILE A 24 -2.16 -11.12 12.25
CA ILE A 24 -1.45 -11.17 10.98
C ILE A 24 0.00 -10.68 11.16
N ALA A 25 0.24 -9.68 12.00
CA ALA A 25 1.61 -9.26 12.31
C ALA A 25 2.45 -10.39 12.93
N LYS A 26 1.83 -11.23 13.78
CA LYS A 26 2.46 -12.42 14.37
C LYS A 26 2.79 -13.48 13.32
N PHE A 27 1.91 -13.69 12.33
CA PHE A 27 2.17 -14.58 11.19
C PHE A 27 3.47 -14.19 10.46
N PHE A 28 3.69 -12.90 10.23
CA PHE A 28 4.92 -12.42 9.59
C PHE A 28 6.16 -12.46 10.49
N GLN A 29 6.00 -12.43 11.82
CA GLN A 29 7.12 -12.40 12.76
C GLN A 29 8.00 -13.65 12.64
N CYS A 30 7.40 -14.84 12.50
CA CYS A 30 8.14 -16.09 12.31
C CYS A 30 9.06 -16.02 11.07
N ARG A 31 8.57 -15.43 9.97
CA ARG A 31 9.35 -15.24 8.73
C ARG A 31 10.43 -14.18 8.87
N LEU A 32 10.17 -13.14 9.66
CA LEU A 32 11.11 -12.06 9.92
C LEU A 32 12.34 -12.54 10.70
N GLU A 33 12.14 -13.43 11.67
CA GLU A 33 13.18 -13.99 12.53
C GLU A 33 13.95 -15.12 11.84
N SER A 34 13.25 -16.03 11.15
CA SER A 34 13.88 -17.16 10.44
C SER A 34 14.57 -16.75 9.13
N GLY A 35 14.21 -15.59 8.58
CA GLY A 35 14.67 -15.14 7.27
C GLY A 35 14.12 -16.01 6.13
N ARG A 36 14.49 -15.68 4.89
CA ARG A 36 14.17 -16.55 3.75
C ARG A 36 15.12 -17.76 3.79
N LYS A 37 14.56 -18.98 3.80
CA LYS A 37 15.32 -20.19 3.44
C LYS A 37 15.82 -20.00 2.00
N GLU A 38 17.11 -20.26 1.77
CA GLU A 38 17.76 -20.02 0.47
C GLU A 38 17.01 -20.71 -0.68
N GLY A 39 16.70 -19.96 -1.75
CA GLY A 39 16.39 -20.52 -3.06
C GLY A 39 14.98 -20.28 -3.62
N GLU A 40 13.96 -20.01 -2.80
CA GLU A 40 12.60 -19.95 -3.33
C GLU A 40 12.10 -18.51 -3.54
N LYS A 41 12.04 -18.16 -4.84
CA LYS A 41 11.31 -17.08 -5.50
C LYS A 41 11.67 -15.63 -5.10
N ASN A 42 12.64 -15.10 -5.86
CA ASN A 42 12.68 -13.76 -6.48
C ASN A 42 14.06 -13.42 -7.05
N ALA A 43 14.93 -14.41 -7.26
CA ALA A 43 16.11 -14.29 -8.11
C ALA A 43 15.78 -14.38 -9.61
N CYS A 44 14.60 -13.91 -10.03
CA CYS A 44 14.34 -13.74 -11.45
C CYS A 44 15.08 -12.47 -11.91
N VAL A 45 15.75 -12.54 -13.05
CA VAL A 45 16.29 -11.35 -13.71
C VAL A 45 15.12 -10.41 -13.99
N LEU A 46 15.00 -9.34 -13.19
CA LEU A 46 14.03 -8.26 -13.42
C LEU A 46 14.39 -7.58 -14.75
N LYS A 47 13.82 -8.08 -15.84
CA LYS A 47 13.88 -7.45 -17.16
C LYS A 47 12.95 -6.25 -17.14
N ARG A 48 13.49 -5.08 -16.81
CA ARG A 48 12.77 -3.80 -16.89
C ARG A 48 13.61 -2.77 -17.65
N LEU A 49 12.93 -1.87 -18.35
CA LEU A 49 13.55 -0.69 -18.94
C LEU A 49 14.15 0.17 -17.82
N ARG A 50 15.42 0.53 -17.96
CA ARG A 50 16.09 1.50 -17.10
C ARG A 50 16.00 2.86 -17.80
N TYR A 51 15.41 3.82 -17.11
CA TYR A 51 15.43 5.22 -17.52
C TYR A 51 16.62 5.87 -16.83
N MET A 52 17.51 6.50 -17.59
CA MET A 52 18.58 7.34 -17.06
C MET A 52 18.22 8.79 -17.34
N VAL A 53 18.60 9.69 -16.43
CA VAL A 53 18.56 11.13 -16.69
C VAL A 53 19.60 11.40 -17.78
N ASP A 54 19.25 12.20 -18.77
CA ASP A 54 20.18 12.67 -19.78
C ASP A 54 21.18 13.64 -19.12
N ASP A 55 22.45 13.25 -19.05
CA ASP A 55 23.56 14.01 -18.42
C ASP A 55 23.82 15.38 -19.08
N SER A 56 23.07 15.74 -20.13
CA SER A 56 23.15 17.05 -20.78
C SER A 56 22.53 18.21 -19.96
N LEU A 57 21.78 17.92 -18.88
CA LEU A 57 21.29 18.92 -17.93
C LEU A 57 22.28 19.06 -16.76
N GLY A 58 22.90 20.23 -16.63
CA GLY A 58 23.96 20.51 -15.66
C GLY A 58 23.61 20.16 -14.21
N THR A 59 24.59 19.60 -13.51
CA THR A 59 24.52 19.05 -12.14
C THR A 59 24.13 20.04 -11.02
N ARG A 60 23.92 21.32 -11.31
CA ARG A 60 23.79 22.37 -10.27
C ARG A 60 22.40 22.56 -9.71
N ASP A 61 21.34 22.13 -10.41
CA ASP A 61 19.96 22.35 -9.94
C ASP A 61 19.36 21.13 -9.21
N VAL A 62 20.02 19.96 -9.27
CA VAL A 62 19.50 18.68 -8.75
C VAL A 62 19.52 18.60 -7.22
N GLU A 63 20.46 19.28 -6.54
CA GLU A 63 20.60 19.23 -5.07
C GLU A 63 19.47 19.96 -4.32
N SER A 64 18.71 20.83 -4.99
CA SER A 64 17.63 21.62 -4.39
C SER A 64 16.22 21.04 -4.62
N LEU A 65 16.10 20.00 -5.44
CA LEU A 65 14.83 19.37 -5.74
C LEU A 65 14.45 18.39 -4.62
N PRO A 66 13.21 18.46 -4.07
CA PRO A 66 12.73 17.45 -3.15
C PRO A 66 12.82 16.07 -3.83
N GLY A 67 13.51 15.15 -3.17
CA GLY A 67 13.85 13.85 -3.74
C GLY A 67 12.63 13.09 -4.24
N CYS A 68 12.72 12.56 -5.46
CA CYS A 68 11.73 11.63 -6.00
C CYS A 68 11.69 10.33 -5.16
N ALA A 69 10.60 9.58 -5.28
CA ALA A 69 10.54 8.23 -4.74
C ALA A 69 11.76 7.43 -5.21
N LEU A 70 12.44 6.76 -4.26
CA LEU A 70 13.59 5.90 -4.57
C LEU A 70 13.12 4.82 -5.56
N GLY A 71 13.46 4.99 -6.83
CA GLY A 71 13.14 4.03 -7.87
C GLY A 71 13.78 2.66 -7.56
N PRO A 72 13.39 1.58 -8.24
CA PRO A 72 13.80 0.23 -7.85
C PRO A 72 15.32 -0.03 -7.97
N ASP A 73 16.06 0.86 -8.64
CA ASP A 73 17.52 0.79 -8.82
C ASP A 73 18.28 1.69 -7.83
N TRP A 74 17.64 2.24 -6.78
CA TRP A 74 18.33 3.11 -5.82
C TRP A 74 19.57 2.46 -5.18
N THR A 75 19.58 1.14 -5.09
CA THR A 75 20.71 0.35 -4.58
C THR A 75 21.90 0.26 -5.54
N SER A 76 21.73 0.61 -6.82
CA SER A 76 22.77 0.50 -7.84
C SER A 76 23.91 1.50 -7.65
N SER A 77 23.64 2.63 -7.01
CA SER A 77 24.62 3.67 -6.67
C SER A 77 25.30 3.45 -5.32
N VAL A 78 24.85 2.44 -4.54
CA VAL A 78 25.32 2.22 -3.16
C VAL A 78 26.10 0.91 -3.06
N SER A 79 27.38 1.01 -2.72
CA SER A 79 28.24 -0.14 -2.44
C SER A 79 28.32 -0.41 -0.94
N PHE A 80 27.77 -1.53 -0.49
CA PHE A 80 27.85 -1.96 0.90
C PHE A 80 29.11 -2.81 1.10
N ASN A 81 30.22 -2.18 1.50
CA ASN A 81 31.45 -2.87 1.87
C ASN A 81 31.54 -3.03 3.38
N CYS A 82 31.18 -4.20 3.90
CA CYS A 82 31.36 -4.50 5.31
C CYS A 82 31.97 -5.89 5.51
N ASN A 83 32.90 -6.00 6.47
CA ASN A 83 33.64 -7.23 6.77
C ASN A 83 32.82 -8.30 7.51
N SER A 84 31.57 -8.03 7.87
CA SER A 84 30.71 -9.00 8.54
C SER A 84 30.00 -9.91 7.52
N LYS A 85 30.02 -11.23 7.76
CA LYS A 85 29.39 -12.21 6.86
C LYS A 85 27.86 -12.28 6.99
N GLY A 86 27.28 -11.66 8.00
CA GLY A 86 25.86 -11.75 8.35
C GLY A 86 25.02 -10.52 8.03
N ARG A 87 23.70 -10.66 8.16
CA ARG A 87 22.73 -9.56 8.22
C ARG A 87 22.18 -9.53 9.64
N SER A 88 22.16 -8.36 10.29
CA SER A 88 21.44 -8.15 11.54
C SER A 88 20.21 -7.28 11.28
N LEU A 89 19.10 -7.60 11.97
CA LEU A 89 17.88 -6.82 11.94
C LEU A 89 17.51 -6.46 13.39
N ASN A 90 17.45 -5.16 13.67
CA ASN A 90 16.97 -4.61 14.92
C ASN A 90 15.66 -3.86 14.66
N ILE A 91 14.63 -4.08 15.47
CA ILE A 91 13.31 -3.50 15.28
C ILE A 91 12.94 -2.73 16.55
N ILE A 92 12.74 -1.42 16.40
CA ILE A 92 12.36 -0.52 17.48
C ILE A 92 10.96 -0.01 17.15
N ARG A 93 10.01 -0.36 18.01
CA ARG A 93 8.57 -0.06 17.87
C ARG A 93 8.17 1.09 18.77
N SER A 94 6.99 1.65 18.52
CA SER A 94 6.38 2.70 19.32
C SER A 94 7.29 3.92 19.51
N VAL A 95 8.08 4.24 18.48
CA VAL A 95 9.05 5.35 18.49
C VAL A 95 9.00 6.13 17.19
N GLU A 96 9.26 7.43 17.29
CA GLU A 96 9.36 8.33 16.15
C GLU A 96 10.77 8.92 16.07
N VAL A 97 11.19 9.32 14.87
CA VAL A 97 12.40 10.12 14.70
C VAL A 97 12.03 11.58 14.97
N HIS A 98 12.59 12.16 16.03
CA HIS A 98 12.39 13.56 16.40
C HIS A 98 13.34 14.50 15.65
N GLU A 99 14.59 14.08 15.46
CA GLU A 99 15.61 14.90 14.83
C GLU A 99 16.52 14.05 13.95
N VAL A 100 16.93 14.62 12.82
CA VAL A 100 17.91 14.05 11.90
C VAL A 100 19.08 15.04 11.78
N THR A 101 20.26 14.62 12.20
CA THR A 101 21.50 15.38 12.01
C THR A 101 22.38 14.70 10.97
N ASP A 102 22.61 15.37 9.86
CA ASP A 102 23.58 14.94 8.85
C ASP A 102 24.99 15.45 9.23
N ARG A 103 25.94 14.52 9.40
CA ARG A 103 27.36 14.80 9.62
C ARG A 103 28.12 14.21 8.44
N LYS A 104 29.28 14.80 8.10
CA LYS A 104 30.13 14.41 6.95
C LYS A 104 30.32 12.90 6.76
N ASP A 105 30.35 12.13 7.84
CA ASP A 105 30.63 10.69 7.80
C ASP A 105 29.40 9.82 8.13
N LYS A 106 28.33 10.36 8.74
CA LYS A 106 27.18 9.60 9.27
C LYS A 106 25.93 10.45 9.45
N VAL A 107 24.77 9.81 9.38
CA VAL A 107 23.48 10.37 9.81
C VAL A 107 23.17 9.92 11.24
N ILE A 108 22.79 10.88 12.09
CA ILE A 108 22.39 10.64 13.48
C ILE A 108 20.89 10.90 13.61
N LEU A 109 20.16 9.93 14.14
CA LEU A 109 18.72 10.00 14.41
C LEU A 109 18.49 10.07 15.93
N LEU A 110 17.80 11.11 16.41
CA LEU A 110 17.29 11.16 17.77
C LEU A 110 15.86 10.64 17.79
N LEU A 111 15.60 9.60 18.58
CA LEU A 111 14.28 9.01 18.73
C LEU A 111 13.46 9.68 19.84
N SER A 112 12.14 9.53 19.76
CA SER A 112 11.18 10.04 20.75
C SER A 112 11.40 9.52 22.17
N ASN A 113 12.02 8.35 22.30
CA ASN A 113 12.39 7.76 23.60
C ASN A 113 13.79 8.20 24.10
N GLY A 114 14.42 9.17 23.44
CA GLY A 114 15.75 9.68 23.78
C GLY A 114 16.93 8.83 23.30
N ARG A 115 16.68 7.70 22.61
CA ARG A 115 17.75 6.88 22.03
C ARG A 115 18.32 7.56 20.78
N GLU A 116 19.64 7.58 20.66
CA GLU A 116 20.33 7.99 19.44
C GLU A 116 20.73 6.77 18.59
N ILE A 117 20.60 6.89 17.28
CA ILE A 117 21.00 5.88 16.29
C ILE A 117 21.91 6.54 15.26
N GLN A 118 23.06 5.92 15.01
CA GLN A 118 23.98 6.33 13.95
C GLN A 118 23.87 5.36 12.77
N CYS A 119 23.79 5.88 11.56
CA CYS A 119 23.70 5.08 10.34
C CYS A 119 24.35 5.79 9.15
N ASP A 120 24.71 5.03 8.12
CA ASP A 120 25.29 5.54 6.88
C ASP A 120 24.21 5.91 5.85
N LEU A 121 23.01 5.35 5.99
CA LEU A 121 21.90 5.53 5.08
C LEU A 121 20.57 5.50 5.85
N VAL A 122 19.69 6.46 5.53
CA VAL A 122 18.32 6.51 6.01
C VAL A 122 17.38 6.27 4.82
N ILE A 123 16.44 5.34 4.99
CA ILE A 123 15.32 5.15 4.05
C ILE A 123 14.07 5.65 4.76
N TRP A 124 13.46 6.70 4.23
CA TRP A 124 12.25 7.30 4.80
C TRP A 124 11.01 6.81 4.06
N ALA A 125 10.12 6.12 4.77
CA ALA A 125 8.92 5.49 4.20
C ALA A 125 7.69 5.69 5.09
N THR A 126 7.42 6.92 5.51
CA THR A 126 6.34 7.25 6.47
C THR A 126 5.02 7.67 5.81
N GLY A 127 4.88 7.47 4.50
CA GLY A 127 3.73 7.91 3.71
C GLY A 127 4.08 9.04 2.74
N VAL A 128 3.08 9.43 1.93
CA VAL A 128 3.19 10.49 0.92
C VAL A 128 2.04 11.48 1.10
N PHE A 129 2.28 12.73 0.73
CA PHE A 129 1.27 13.78 0.71
C PHE A 129 1.02 14.24 -0.74
N PRO A 130 -0.23 14.53 -1.12
CA PRO A 130 -0.55 15.13 -2.42
C PRO A 130 0.25 16.42 -2.64
N THR A 131 0.97 16.51 -3.76
CA THR A 131 1.78 17.69 -4.11
C THR A 131 0.90 18.74 -4.78
N THR A 132 0.08 19.46 -4.01
CA THR A 132 -0.93 20.40 -4.54
C THR A 132 -0.55 21.87 -4.44
N SER A 133 0.52 22.20 -3.68
CA SER A 133 0.96 23.57 -3.41
C SER A 133 1.23 24.39 -4.66
N ILE A 134 1.79 23.76 -5.70
CA ILE A 134 2.13 24.41 -6.99
C ILE A 134 0.92 25.15 -7.59
N TRP A 135 -0.28 24.58 -7.46
CA TRP A 135 -1.51 25.17 -8.00
C TRP A 135 -2.29 25.96 -6.97
N LYS A 136 -2.39 25.43 -5.73
CA LYS A 136 -3.19 26.05 -4.67
C LYS A 136 -2.73 27.46 -4.34
N ASP A 137 -1.41 27.69 -4.28
CA ASP A 137 -0.86 29.00 -3.91
C ASP A 137 -1.11 30.07 -4.99
N SER A 138 -1.41 29.64 -6.22
CA SER A 138 -1.65 30.52 -7.37
C SER A 138 -3.11 30.56 -7.82
N CYS A 139 -4.00 29.75 -7.23
CA CYS A 139 -5.39 29.61 -7.66
C CYS A 139 -6.31 29.28 -6.48
N GLU A 140 -6.92 30.33 -5.91
CA GLU A 140 -7.85 30.19 -4.76
C GLU A 140 -9.14 29.43 -5.10
N GLU A 141 -9.55 29.43 -6.37
CA GLU A 141 -10.74 28.71 -6.83
C GLU A 141 -10.53 27.19 -6.88
N LEU A 142 -9.27 26.70 -6.87
CA LEU A 142 -8.95 25.29 -6.86
C LEU A 142 -9.23 24.69 -5.46
N ARG A 143 -10.26 23.86 -5.36
CA ARG A 143 -10.66 23.25 -4.08
C ARG A 143 -9.74 22.07 -3.76
N THR A 144 -9.29 22.03 -2.51
CA THR A 144 -8.49 20.92 -1.96
C THR A 144 -9.18 20.31 -0.75
N SER A 145 -9.03 19.00 -0.57
CA SER A 145 -9.49 18.24 0.58
C SER A 145 -8.89 18.79 1.87
N ALA A 146 -9.72 19.02 2.88
CA ALA A 146 -9.25 19.44 4.21
C ALA A 146 -8.53 18.31 4.97
N ALA A 147 -8.78 17.04 4.60
CA ALA A 147 -8.22 15.89 5.30
C ALA A 147 -6.77 15.59 4.89
N ASP A 148 -6.46 15.71 3.59
CA ASP A 148 -5.16 15.30 3.04
C ASP A 148 -4.54 16.31 2.07
N GLY A 149 -5.22 17.43 1.77
CA GLY A 149 -4.72 18.46 0.87
C GLY A 149 -4.76 18.11 -0.62
N GLY A 150 -5.32 16.95 -1.00
CA GLY A 150 -5.46 16.55 -2.40
C GLY A 150 -6.45 17.43 -3.17
N ILE A 151 -6.24 17.62 -4.47
CA ILE A 151 -7.17 18.36 -5.35
C ILE A 151 -8.51 17.61 -5.37
N LEU A 152 -9.60 18.25 -4.99
CA LEU A 152 -10.91 17.60 -5.00
C LEU A 152 -11.38 17.39 -6.44
N VAL A 153 -11.84 16.18 -6.72
CA VAL A 153 -12.41 15.82 -8.01
C VAL A 153 -13.75 15.11 -7.87
N ASP A 154 -14.67 15.40 -8.78
CA ASP A 154 -16.00 14.80 -8.81
C ASP A 154 -16.03 13.40 -9.45
N ASP A 155 -17.24 12.88 -9.71
CA ASP A 155 -17.50 11.60 -10.38
C ASP A 155 -16.82 11.49 -11.75
N HIS A 156 -16.46 12.61 -12.38
CA HIS A 156 -15.88 12.67 -13.72
C HIS A 156 -14.39 13.07 -13.70
N MET A 157 -13.74 13.09 -12.54
CA MET A 157 -12.37 13.57 -12.34
C MET A 157 -12.18 15.08 -12.60
N CYS A 158 -13.27 15.84 -12.69
CA CYS A 158 -13.24 17.29 -12.89
C CYS A 158 -12.84 17.96 -11.58
N THR A 159 -11.97 18.96 -11.65
CA THR A 159 -11.68 19.84 -10.52
C THR A 159 -12.77 20.92 -10.38
N SER A 160 -12.63 21.83 -9.42
CA SER A 160 -13.50 23.00 -9.33
C SER A 160 -13.30 24.05 -10.43
N LEU A 161 -12.24 23.91 -11.24
CA LEU A 161 -11.97 24.81 -12.37
C LEU A 161 -12.50 24.20 -13.67
N PRO A 162 -13.07 25.02 -14.58
CA PRO A 162 -13.55 24.54 -15.87
C PRO A 162 -12.39 23.99 -16.71
N ASP A 163 -12.64 22.89 -17.42
CA ASP A 163 -11.69 22.22 -18.32
C ASP A 163 -10.38 21.73 -17.66
N VAL A 164 -10.35 21.68 -16.31
CA VAL A 164 -9.20 21.19 -15.54
C VAL A 164 -9.59 19.92 -14.80
N TYR A 165 -8.79 18.88 -14.98
CA TYR A 165 -8.97 17.57 -14.37
C TYR A 165 -7.74 17.20 -13.52
N ALA A 166 -7.94 16.29 -12.57
CA ALA A 166 -6.84 15.70 -11.82
C ALA A 166 -7.05 14.20 -11.60
N CYS A 167 -5.97 13.43 -11.55
CA CYS A 167 -6.01 11.98 -11.38
C CYS A 167 -4.77 11.47 -10.63
N GLY A 168 -4.88 10.31 -9.98
CA GLY A 168 -3.78 9.69 -9.25
C GLY A 168 -3.47 10.36 -7.91
N ASP A 169 -2.21 10.31 -7.49
CA ASP A 169 -1.80 10.63 -6.11
C ASP A 169 -2.04 12.10 -5.69
N VAL A 170 -2.24 13.00 -6.65
CA VAL A 170 -2.41 14.43 -6.40
C VAL A 170 -3.84 14.82 -5.98
N CYS A 171 -4.83 13.97 -6.26
CA CYS A 171 -6.26 14.32 -6.15
C CYS A 171 -7.01 13.46 -5.13
N THR A 172 -8.08 13.97 -4.56
CA THR A 172 -8.95 13.24 -3.63
C THR A 172 -10.33 13.15 -4.24
N VAL A 173 -10.85 11.93 -4.40
CA VAL A 173 -12.16 11.72 -5.02
C VAL A 173 -13.27 12.12 -4.05
N SER A 174 -14.25 12.86 -4.55
CA SER A 174 -15.45 13.25 -3.83
C SER A 174 -16.68 12.82 -4.62
N TRP A 175 -16.86 11.51 -4.73
CA TRP A 175 -17.95 10.93 -5.50
C TRP A 175 -19.31 11.17 -4.85
N SER A 176 -20.34 11.33 -5.66
CA SER A 176 -21.72 11.52 -5.19
C SER A 176 -22.24 10.27 -4.48
N PHE A 177 -21.85 9.09 -4.96
CA PHE A 177 -22.24 7.78 -4.41
C PHE A 177 -21.00 6.90 -4.24
N PRO A 178 -20.21 7.09 -3.18
CA PRO A 178 -18.99 6.32 -2.98
C PRO A 178 -19.32 4.86 -2.62
N SER A 179 -18.59 3.91 -3.20
CA SER A 179 -18.64 2.51 -2.77
C SER A 179 -18.21 2.37 -1.30
N THR A 180 -18.92 1.51 -0.56
CA THR A 180 -18.61 1.20 0.85
C THR A 180 -17.37 0.31 0.99
N ILE A 181 -17.00 -0.41 -0.07
CA ILE A 181 -15.91 -1.40 -0.10
C ILE A 181 -14.73 -0.98 -0.99
N TRP A 182 -14.82 0.14 -1.70
CA TRP A 182 -13.69 0.77 -2.37
C TRP A 182 -13.14 1.94 -1.56
N LYS A 183 -11.82 1.99 -1.38
CA LYS A 183 -11.15 3.14 -0.78
C LYS A 183 -10.00 3.65 -1.63
N GLN A 184 -9.86 4.97 -1.65
CA GLN A 184 -8.73 5.59 -2.32
C GLN A 184 -7.45 5.32 -1.52
N MET A 185 -6.42 4.87 -2.22
CA MET A 185 -5.06 4.77 -1.70
C MET A 185 -4.09 5.26 -2.77
N ARG A 186 -2.95 5.81 -2.35
CA ARG A 186 -1.89 6.33 -3.23
C ARG A 186 -1.08 5.18 -3.83
N LEU A 187 -1.73 4.44 -4.74
CA LEU A 187 -1.24 3.21 -5.34
C LEU A 187 -1.11 3.37 -6.84
N TRP A 188 -0.05 2.79 -7.40
CA TRP A 188 0.18 2.79 -8.85
C TRP A 188 -1.01 2.22 -9.64
N THR A 189 -1.65 1.15 -9.15
CA THR A 189 -2.82 0.54 -9.81
C THR A 189 -4.00 1.51 -9.91
N GLN A 190 -4.30 2.22 -8.82
CA GLN A 190 -5.35 3.24 -8.81
C GLN A 190 -4.97 4.44 -9.67
N ALA A 191 -3.71 4.92 -9.61
CA ALA A 191 -3.26 6.02 -10.46
C ALA A 191 -3.42 5.69 -11.96
N ARG A 192 -3.13 4.44 -12.36
CA ARG A 192 -3.37 3.96 -13.73
C ARG A 192 -4.85 4.00 -14.10
N GLN A 193 -5.72 3.43 -13.27
CA GLN A 193 -7.18 3.41 -13.49
C GLN A 193 -7.75 4.83 -13.56
N MET A 194 -7.36 5.70 -12.62
CA MET A 194 -7.78 7.10 -12.59
C MET A 194 -7.30 7.87 -13.82
N GLY A 195 -6.07 7.64 -14.29
CA GLY A 195 -5.56 8.29 -15.51
C GLY A 195 -6.35 7.90 -16.76
N GLU A 196 -6.64 6.60 -16.92
CA GLU A 196 -7.47 6.10 -18.02
C GLU A 196 -8.90 6.66 -17.97
N TYR A 197 -9.51 6.65 -16.78
CA TYR A 197 -10.85 7.19 -16.55
C TYR A 197 -10.91 8.71 -16.80
N CYS A 198 -9.93 9.46 -16.29
CA CYS A 198 -9.81 10.90 -16.49
C CYS A 198 -9.74 11.27 -17.99
N ALA A 199 -8.95 10.53 -18.78
CA ALA A 199 -8.90 10.73 -20.23
C ALA A 199 -10.26 10.46 -20.91
N ARG A 200 -10.99 9.42 -20.48
CA ARG A 200 -12.35 9.15 -20.99
C ARG A 200 -13.32 10.26 -20.63
N SER A 201 -13.24 10.81 -19.42
CA SER A 201 -14.07 11.95 -19.00
C SER A 201 -13.82 13.20 -19.83
N MET A 202 -12.56 13.50 -20.17
CA MET A 202 -12.21 14.61 -21.06
C MET A 202 -12.85 14.46 -22.46
N VAL A 203 -12.88 13.24 -23.00
CA VAL A 203 -13.49 12.96 -24.32
C VAL A 203 -15.01 12.99 -24.27
N ALA A 204 -15.59 12.51 -23.16
CA ALA A 204 -17.03 12.42 -22.96
C ALA A 204 -17.67 13.72 -22.42
N ASP A 205 -16.89 14.79 -22.23
CA ASP A 205 -17.35 16.05 -21.63
C ASP A 205 -18.06 15.83 -20.28
N GLY A 206 -17.49 14.95 -19.44
CA GLY A 206 -18.02 14.62 -18.12
C GLY A 206 -19.38 13.89 -18.13
N ARG A 207 -19.77 13.23 -19.22
CA ARG A 207 -21.03 12.46 -19.31
C ARG A 207 -20.78 10.96 -19.26
N LEU A 208 -20.06 10.52 -18.23
CA LEU A 208 -19.67 9.12 -18.07
C LEU A 208 -19.93 8.69 -16.63
N ASP A 209 -20.59 7.54 -16.45
CA ASP A 209 -20.76 6.95 -15.12
C ASP A 209 -19.41 6.53 -14.52
N VAL A 210 -19.35 6.45 -13.19
CA VAL A 210 -18.15 5.96 -12.49
C VAL A 210 -17.87 4.52 -12.91
N ASP A 211 -16.61 4.25 -13.27
CA ASP A 211 -16.19 2.93 -13.76
C ASP A 211 -16.26 1.86 -12.66
N PHE A 212 -16.58 0.64 -13.03
CA PHE A 212 -16.60 -0.52 -12.14
C PHE A 212 -15.28 -0.76 -11.41
N CYS A 213 -14.14 -0.33 -11.98
CA CYS A 213 -12.84 -0.43 -11.30
C CYS A 213 -12.75 0.36 -9.97
N PHE A 214 -13.75 1.19 -9.70
CA PHE A 214 -13.91 1.97 -8.49
C PHE A 214 -14.95 1.40 -7.51
N GLU A 215 -15.52 0.22 -7.80
CA GLU A 215 -16.51 -0.42 -6.95
C GLU A 215 -15.85 -1.27 -5.85
N LEU A 216 -14.75 -1.97 -6.14
CA LEU A 216 -14.05 -2.85 -5.21
C LEU A 216 -12.59 -2.43 -5.02
N PHE A 217 -12.14 -2.27 -3.78
CA PHE A 217 -10.72 -2.11 -3.51
C PHE A 217 -9.97 -3.42 -3.78
N THR A 218 -8.97 -3.38 -4.66
CA THR A 218 -8.07 -4.51 -4.89
C THR A 218 -6.61 -4.05 -4.86
N HIS A 219 -5.78 -4.77 -4.10
CA HIS A 219 -4.34 -4.52 -4.08
C HIS A 219 -3.57 -5.80 -3.85
N THR A 220 -2.58 -6.06 -4.70
CA THR A 220 -1.63 -7.16 -4.53
C THR A 220 -0.23 -6.61 -4.31
N THR A 221 0.44 -7.15 -3.30
CA THR A 221 1.82 -6.80 -2.96
C THR A 221 2.59 -8.03 -2.50
N SER A 222 3.88 -7.87 -2.23
CA SER A 222 4.67 -8.90 -1.56
C SER A 222 5.19 -8.40 -0.23
N PHE A 223 4.90 -9.15 0.83
CA PHE A 223 5.37 -8.86 2.16
C PHE A 223 6.17 -10.05 2.70
N PHE A 224 7.44 -9.83 3.05
CA PHE A 224 8.38 -10.87 3.50
C PHE A 224 8.51 -12.12 2.60
N GLY A 225 8.19 -11.98 1.31
CA GLY A 225 8.22 -13.08 0.35
C GLY A 225 6.92 -13.86 0.21
N TYR A 226 5.88 -13.49 0.96
CA TYR A 226 4.52 -13.93 0.68
C TYR A 226 3.89 -12.99 -0.35
N LYS A 227 3.05 -13.55 -1.21
CA LYS A 227 2.01 -12.79 -1.92
C LYS A 227 0.98 -12.36 -0.88
N VAL A 228 0.56 -11.10 -0.93
CA VAL A 228 -0.49 -10.55 -0.07
C VAL A 228 -1.50 -9.87 -0.97
N VAL A 229 -2.77 -10.22 -0.82
CA VAL A 229 -3.90 -9.64 -1.53
C VAL A 229 -4.84 -9.00 -0.51
N PHE A 230 -5.26 -7.77 -0.78
CA PHE A 230 -6.27 -7.04 -0.04
C PHE A 230 -7.48 -6.85 -0.94
N LEU A 231 -8.66 -7.19 -0.44
CA LEU A 231 -9.93 -7.06 -1.13
C LEU A 231 -10.93 -6.26 -0.28
N GLY A 232 -11.70 -5.38 -0.90
CA GLY A 232 -12.81 -4.67 -0.28
C GLY A 232 -12.41 -3.85 0.96
N ASP A 233 -13.32 -3.80 1.93
CA ASP A 233 -13.07 -3.20 3.23
C ASP A 233 -12.27 -4.16 4.14
N PHE A 234 -11.03 -4.45 3.74
CA PHE A 234 -10.15 -5.42 4.39
C PHE A 234 -9.82 -5.14 5.87
N LYS A 235 -10.27 -4.02 6.42
CA LYS A 235 -10.16 -3.66 7.84
C LYS A 235 -11.49 -3.57 8.58
N GLY A 236 -12.62 -3.64 7.88
CA GLY A 236 -13.96 -3.42 8.46
C GLY A 236 -14.23 -1.99 8.95
N GLU A 237 -13.31 -1.05 8.72
CA GLU A 237 -13.37 0.33 9.25
C GLU A 237 -14.53 1.15 8.65
N ARG A 238 -15.10 0.69 7.54
CA ARG A 238 -16.18 1.37 6.82
C ARG A 238 -17.52 0.68 7.02
N GLN A 239 -17.55 -0.39 7.82
CA GLN A 239 -18.79 -1.06 8.22
C GLN A 239 -19.38 -0.47 9.50
N PRO A 240 -20.71 -0.59 9.68
CA PRO A 240 -21.35 -0.33 10.97
C PRO A 240 -20.82 -1.25 12.09
N GLU A 241 -21.15 -0.92 13.33
CA GLU A 241 -20.87 -1.83 14.46
C GLU A 241 -21.51 -3.22 14.23
N GLY A 242 -20.80 -4.27 14.66
CA GLY A 242 -21.26 -5.66 14.54
C GLY A 242 -20.59 -6.48 13.44
N TRP A 243 -19.61 -5.93 12.72
CA TRP A 243 -18.74 -6.74 11.86
C TRP A 243 -17.82 -7.64 12.69
N TYR A 244 -17.36 -8.75 12.10
CA TYR A 244 -16.48 -9.74 12.71
C TYR A 244 -15.57 -10.38 11.66
N THR A 245 -14.68 -11.27 12.06
CA THR A 245 -13.71 -11.92 11.16
C THR A 245 -13.84 -13.44 11.19
N ILE A 246 -13.61 -14.06 10.05
CA ILE A 246 -13.46 -15.51 9.91
C ILE A 246 -12.10 -15.78 9.29
N ASP A 247 -11.32 -16.61 9.97
CA ASP A 247 -9.91 -16.83 9.65
C ASP A 247 -9.64 -18.29 9.34
N ARG A 248 -8.73 -18.49 8.39
CA ARG A 248 -8.11 -19.78 8.08
C ARG A 248 -6.60 -19.63 8.04
N ILE A 249 -5.93 -20.50 8.78
CA ILE A 249 -4.46 -20.56 8.80
C ILE A 249 -4.06 -21.97 8.40
N ILE A 250 -3.33 -22.10 7.30
CA ILE A 250 -2.75 -23.38 6.85
C ILE A 250 -1.24 -23.29 7.01
N GLU A 251 -0.76 -23.98 8.05
CA GLU A 251 0.65 -23.99 8.46
C GLU A 251 1.23 -22.55 8.59
N GLU A 252 2.54 -22.38 8.38
CA GLU A 252 3.19 -21.06 8.26
C GLU A 252 3.22 -20.56 6.80
N ASN A 253 2.32 -21.06 5.93
CA ASN A 253 2.39 -20.81 4.49
C ASN A 253 1.22 -19.97 3.95
N GLN A 254 0.01 -20.19 4.46
CA GLN A 254 -1.17 -19.43 4.03
C GLN A 254 -1.96 -18.89 5.21
N PHE A 255 -2.46 -17.68 5.05
CA PHE A 255 -3.38 -17.04 5.98
C PHE A 255 -4.48 -16.35 5.18
N VAL A 256 -5.73 -16.63 5.53
CA VAL A 256 -6.93 -16.04 4.93
C VAL A 256 -7.74 -15.43 6.07
N ARG A 257 -8.15 -14.18 5.90
CA ARG A 257 -9.12 -13.52 6.78
C ARG A 257 -10.19 -12.87 5.93
N CYS A 258 -11.44 -13.24 6.19
CA CYS A 258 -12.61 -12.57 5.64
C CYS A 258 -13.21 -11.66 6.71
N ILE A 259 -13.49 -10.42 6.32
CA ILE A 259 -14.24 -9.46 7.12
C ILE A 259 -15.71 -9.65 6.80
N MET A 260 -16.51 -9.93 7.82
CA MET A 260 -17.91 -10.30 7.72
C MET A 260 -18.81 -9.21 8.29
N TYR A 261 -19.92 -8.93 7.61
CA TYR A 261 -21.00 -8.09 8.11
C TYR A 261 -22.33 -8.61 7.57
N ASP A 262 -23.31 -8.84 8.46
CA ASP A 262 -24.63 -9.37 8.10
C ASP A 262 -24.55 -10.64 7.23
N HIS A 263 -23.76 -11.62 7.68
CA HIS A 263 -23.49 -12.89 6.99
C HIS A 263 -22.86 -12.77 5.59
N ARG A 264 -22.28 -11.61 5.23
CA ARG A 264 -21.66 -11.35 3.92
C ARG A 264 -20.20 -10.98 4.07
N VAL A 265 -19.39 -11.39 3.11
CA VAL A 265 -17.99 -10.93 3.02
C VAL A 265 -17.99 -9.49 2.49
N VAL A 266 -17.34 -8.58 3.22
CA VAL A 266 -17.19 -7.16 2.81
C VAL A 266 -15.75 -6.78 2.50
N GLY A 267 -14.80 -7.62 2.91
CA GLY A 267 -13.38 -7.45 2.63
C GLY A 267 -12.59 -8.68 3.03
N ALA A 268 -11.34 -8.74 2.59
CA ALA A 268 -10.46 -9.85 2.93
C ALA A 268 -8.98 -9.49 2.87
N VAL A 269 -8.19 -10.27 3.60
CA VAL A 269 -6.72 -10.32 3.51
C VAL A 269 -6.32 -11.76 3.22
N LEU A 270 -5.67 -11.97 2.07
CA LEU A 270 -5.19 -13.28 1.62
C LEU A 270 -3.66 -13.24 1.57
N ILE A 271 -3.00 -14.19 2.23
CA ILE A 271 -1.54 -14.26 2.34
C ILE A 271 -1.09 -15.65 1.92
N GLY A 272 -0.07 -15.70 1.06
CA GLY A 272 0.38 -16.93 0.41
C GLY A 272 -0.35 -17.18 -0.91
N GLU A 273 -0.18 -18.37 -1.46
CA GLU A 273 -0.95 -18.82 -2.64
C GLU A 273 -2.23 -19.48 -2.13
N THR A 274 -3.33 -18.73 -2.05
CA THR A 274 -4.57 -19.19 -1.43
C THR A 274 -5.60 -19.74 -2.41
N ASP A 275 -5.48 -19.39 -3.69
CA ASP A 275 -6.43 -19.72 -4.76
C ASP A 275 -7.89 -19.33 -4.46
N LEU A 276 -8.08 -18.26 -3.67
CA LEU A 276 -9.39 -17.77 -3.20
C LEU A 276 -9.71 -16.34 -3.68
N GLU A 277 -8.79 -15.71 -4.41
CA GLU A 277 -8.87 -14.32 -4.82
C GLU A 277 -10.17 -14.03 -5.59
N GLU A 278 -10.44 -14.83 -6.63
CA GLU A 278 -11.61 -14.67 -7.49
C GLU A 278 -12.91 -15.00 -6.76
N THR A 279 -12.93 -16.11 -6.02
CA THR A 279 -14.10 -16.50 -5.22
C THR A 279 -14.48 -15.41 -4.23
N VAL A 280 -13.53 -14.91 -3.45
CA VAL A 280 -13.79 -13.88 -2.43
C VAL A 280 -14.19 -12.56 -3.06
N GLU A 281 -13.58 -12.17 -4.19
CA GLU A 281 -14.01 -11.02 -4.98
C GLU A 281 -15.48 -11.15 -5.42
N ASN A 282 -15.87 -12.32 -5.93
CA ASN A 282 -17.25 -12.60 -6.34
C ASN A 282 -18.23 -12.58 -5.16
N LEU A 283 -17.86 -13.15 -4.00
CA LEU A 283 -18.69 -13.10 -2.79
C LEU A 283 -18.98 -11.65 -2.36
N ILE A 284 -17.97 -10.79 -2.40
CA ILE A 284 -18.09 -9.38 -2.02
C ILE A 284 -18.98 -8.64 -3.03
N LEU A 285 -18.71 -8.79 -4.32
CA LEU A 285 -19.43 -8.08 -5.39
C LEU A 285 -20.89 -8.51 -5.49
N ASN A 286 -21.17 -9.81 -5.38
CA ASN A 286 -22.53 -10.35 -5.43
C ASN A 286 -23.30 -10.14 -4.13
N LYS A 287 -22.62 -9.71 -3.05
CA LYS A 287 -23.20 -9.53 -1.71
C LYS A 287 -23.90 -10.80 -1.23
N THR A 288 -23.26 -11.93 -1.50
CA THR A 288 -23.77 -13.27 -1.23
C THR A 288 -23.96 -13.48 0.27
N ASP A 289 -25.16 -13.92 0.64
CA ASP A 289 -25.49 -14.30 2.01
C ASP A 289 -24.96 -15.70 2.32
N LEU A 290 -24.09 -15.80 3.32
CA LEU A 290 -23.41 -17.03 3.74
C LEU A 290 -23.99 -17.63 5.03
N GLU A 291 -25.12 -17.15 5.57
CA GLU A 291 -25.66 -17.56 6.88
C GLU A 291 -25.63 -19.08 7.11
N LYS A 292 -25.89 -19.87 6.07
CA LYS A 292 -25.96 -21.34 6.13
C LYS A 292 -24.61 -22.06 6.12
N ILE A 293 -23.57 -21.43 5.59
CA ILE A 293 -22.27 -22.05 5.29
C ILE A 293 -21.09 -21.30 5.92
N GLU A 294 -21.39 -20.27 6.68
CA GLU A 294 -20.42 -19.33 7.24
C GLU A 294 -19.32 -20.01 8.08
N GLN A 295 -19.63 -21.12 8.74
CA GLN A 295 -18.64 -21.85 9.55
C GLN A 295 -17.63 -22.62 8.70
N ASP A 296 -18.02 -22.99 7.48
CA ASP A 296 -17.33 -24.01 6.68
C ASP A 296 -16.83 -23.47 5.33
N PHE A 297 -17.24 -22.28 4.87
CA PHE A 297 -16.90 -21.78 3.53
C PHE A 297 -15.40 -21.54 3.29
N LEU A 298 -14.59 -21.45 4.35
CA LEU A 298 -13.13 -21.40 4.23
C LEU A 298 -12.46 -22.78 4.36
N ASP A 299 -13.19 -23.85 4.67
CA ASP A 299 -12.61 -25.19 4.80
C ASP A 299 -11.97 -25.61 3.45
N PRO A 300 -10.68 -25.94 3.41
CA PRO A 300 -10.00 -26.34 2.17
C PRO A 300 -10.52 -27.66 1.59
N GLN A 301 -11.30 -28.45 2.33
CA GLN A 301 -11.95 -29.67 1.81
C GLN A 301 -13.26 -29.37 1.10
N ILE A 302 -13.76 -28.14 1.20
CA ILE A 302 -15.02 -27.71 0.65
C ILE A 302 -14.71 -26.82 -0.54
N ASP A 303 -15.19 -27.23 -1.72
CA ASP A 303 -15.19 -26.32 -2.85
C ASP A 303 -16.35 -25.34 -2.66
N ILE A 304 -15.99 -24.10 -2.41
CA ILE A 304 -16.94 -23.03 -2.21
C ILE A 304 -17.69 -22.69 -3.51
N GLU A 305 -17.12 -23.01 -4.68
CA GLU A 305 -17.80 -22.87 -5.97
C GLU A 305 -19.03 -23.79 -6.07
N ASP A 306 -19.00 -24.97 -5.43
CA ASP A 306 -20.13 -25.92 -5.41
C ASP A 306 -21.41 -25.35 -4.75
N TYR A 307 -21.30 -24.28 -3.96
CA TYR A 307 -22.45 -23.62 -3.33
C TYR A 307 -23.11 -22.55 -4.21
N PHE A 308 -22.46 -22.17 -5.32
CA PHE A 308 -22.89 -21.06 -6.17
C PHE A 308 -23.33 -21.48 -7.57
N ASP A 309 -23.28 -22.78 -7.88
CA ASP A 309 -23.94 -23.42 -9.03
C ASP A 309 -25.45 -23.70 -8.78
#